data_AF-A0A6L3GL71-F1
#
_entry.id   AF-A0A6L3GL71-F1
#
_cell.length_a   1.000
_cell.length_b   1.000
_cell.length_c   1.000
_cell.angle_alpha   90.00
_cell.angle_beta   90.00
_cell.angle_gamma   90.00
#
_symmetry.space_group_name_H-M   'P 1'
#
loop_
_entity.id
_entity.type
_entity.pdbx_description
1 polymer ?
#
loop_
_entity_poly.entity_id
_entity_poly.type
_entity_poly.pdbx_seq_one_letter_code
_entity_poly.pdbx_strand_id
1 'polypeptide(L)' 'SQLNVLKLRAEALELANMQYDIAEKNFVNNTINTGDLSVEKERQSTALEAFEKSRFEVTKSLMILEVVTRTPILKK' A
#
# COMPACT_ATOMS: atom_id res chain seq x y z
N SER A 1 -1.68 -3.73 -16.97
CA SER A 1 -1.06 -2.39 -16.94
C SER A 1 -0.55 -2.10 -15.54
N GLN A 2 0.65 -1.51 -15.38
CA GLN A 2 1.24 -1.19 -14.08
C GLN A 2 0.35 -0.24 -13.25
N LEU A 3 -0.40 0.66 -13.91
CA LEU A 3 -1.37 1.54 -13.24
C LEU A 3 -2.54 0.77 -12.62
N ASN A 4 -3.06 -0.25 -13.30
CA ASN A 4 -4.13 -1.09 -12.73
C ASN A 4 -3.62 -1.88 -11.52
N VAL A 5 -2.38 -2.37 -11.58
CA VAL A 5 -1.77 -3.06 -10.44
C VAL A 5 -1.56 -2.11 -9.27
N LEU A 6 -1.08 -0.88 -9.52
CA LEU A 6 -0.94 0.14 -8.49
C LEU A 6 -2.30 0.47 -7.84
N LYS A 7 -3.36 0.62 -8.65
CA LYS A 7 -4.72 0.87 -8.15
C LYS A 7 -5.21 -0.27 -7.25
N LEU A 8 -5.10 -1.52 -7.71
CA LEU A 8 -5.49 -2.68 -6.92
C LEU A 8 -4.72 -2.79 -5.60
N ARG A 9 -3.42 -2.46 -5.60
CA ARG A 9 -2.61 -2.45 -4.37
C ARG A 9 -2.97 -1.30 -3.43
N ALA A 10 -3.38 -0.15 -3.96
CA ALA A 10 -3.90 0.95 -3.15
C ALA A 10 -5.21 0.55 -2.45
N GLU A 11 -6.14 -0.07 -3.17
CA GLU A 11 -7.40 -0.59 -2.60
C GLU A 11 -7.14 -1.69 -1.56
N ALA A 12 -6.17 -2.58 -1.81
CA ALA A 12 -5.78 -3.62 -0.85
C ALA A 12 -5.12 -3.05 0.42
N LEU A 13 -4.29 -2.01 0.28
CA LEU A 13 -3.69 -1.31 1.42
C LEU A 13 -4.77 -0.62 2.27
N GLU A 14 -5.70 0.09 1.63
CA GLU A 14 -6.81 0.74 2.34
C GLU A 14 -7.66 -0.28 3.12
N LEU A 15 -7.96 -1.42 2.50
CA LEU A 15 -8.67 -2.50 3.15
C LEU A 15 -7.89 -3.09 4.34
N ALA A 16 -6.57 -3.28 4.20
CA ALA A 16 -5.72 -3.79 5.27
C ALA A 16 -5.61 -2.79 6.44
N ASN A 17 -5.56 -1.49 6.15
CA ASN A 17 -5.61 -0.44 7.18
C ASN A 17 -6.91 -0.49 7.97
N MET A 18 -8.07 -0.55 7.29
CA MET A 18 -9.36 -0.67 7.97
C MET A 18 -9.46 -1.92 8.83
N GLN A 19 -8.92 -3.06 8.37
CA GLN A 19 -8.90 -4.30 9.15
C GLN A 19 -8.03 -4.18 10.39
N TYR A 20 -6.86 -3.56 10.26
CA TYR A 20 -5.98 -3.31 11.40
C TYR A 20 -6.63 -2.36 12.42
N ASP A 21 -7.29 -1.28 11.98
CA ASP A 21 -8.02 -0.36 12.88
C ASP A 21 -9.15 -1.07 13.64
N ILE A 22 -9.83 -2.03 13.01
CA ILE A 22 -10.84 -2.88 13.66
C ILE A 22 -10.17 -3.79 14.67
N ALA A 23 -9.04 -4.41 14.32
CA ALA A 23 -8.28 -5.28 15.22
C ALA A 23 -7.79 -4.52 16.45
N GLU A 24 -7.29 -3.27 16.30
CA GLU A 24 -6.91 -2.42 17.43
C GLU A 24 -8.06 -2.17 18.38
N LYS A 25 -9.26 -1.86 17.86
CA LYS A 25 -10.47 -1.69 18.69
C LYS A 25 -10.84 -2.98 19.42
N ASN A 26 -10.78 -4.11 18.74
CA ASN A 26 -11.07 -5.41 19.33
C ASN A 26 -10.05 -5.79 20.41
N PHE A 27 -8.78 -5.43 20.22
CA PHE A 27 -7.72 -5.65 21.20
C PHE A 27 -7.96 -4.81 22.47
N VAL A 28 -8.27 -3.51 22.31
CA VAL A 28 -8.62 -2.63 23.43
C VAL A 28 -9.86 -3.15 24.19
N ASN A 29 -10.81 -3.73 23.47
CA ASN A 29 -12.00 -4.35 24.05
C ASN A 29 -11.76 -5.79 24.59
N ASN A 30 -10.51 -6.25 24.66
CA ASN A 30 -10.12 -7.61 25.10
C ASN A 30 -10.82 -8.75 24.33
N THR A 31 -11.25 -8.49 23.10
CA THR A 31 -11.91 -9.48 22.22
C THR A 31 -10.89 -10.34 21.48
N ILE A 32 -9.69 -9.80 21.21
CA ILE A 32 -8.57 -10.50 20.59
C ILE A 32 -7.30 -10.30 21.43
N ASN A 33 -6.30 -11.16 21.24
CA ASN A 33 -5.02 -11.05 21.94
C ASN A 33 -3.96 -10.31 21.10
N THR A 34 -2.78 -10.08 21.70
CA THR A 34 -1.66 -9.41 21.03
C THR A 34 -1.13 -10.17 19.82
N GLY A 35 -1.23 -11.51 19.81
CA GLY A 35 -0.84 -12.33 18.66
C GLY A 35 -1.76 -12.08 17.47
N ASP A 36 -3.07 -12.06 17.68
CA ASP A 36 -4.06 -11.75 16.65
C ASP A 36 -3.85 -10.33 16.08
N LEU A 37 -3.60 -9.34 16.95
CA LEU A 37 -3.28 -7.97 16.53
C LEU A 37 -1.98 -7.90 15.71
N SER A 38 -0.96 -8.68 16.09
CA SER A 38 0.32 -8.73 15.39
C SER A 38 0.17 -9.31 13.98
N VAL A 39 -0.70 -10.31 13.79
CA VAL A 39 -0.97 -10.88 12.46
C VAL A 39 -1.61 -9.85 11.54
N GLU A 40 -2.59 -9.08 12.02
CA GLU A 40 -3.20 -8.02 11.22
C GLU A 40 -2.20 -6.88 10.94
N LYS A 41 -1.29 -6.58 11.88
CA LYS A 41 -0.20 -5.62 11.65
C LYS A 41 0.75 -6.08 10.54
N GLU A 42 1.14 -7.35 10.55
CA GLU A 42 2.00 -7.94 9.52
C GLU A 42 1.33 -7.89 8.15
N ARG A 43 0.02 -8.17 8.10
CA ARG A 43 -0.78 -8.08 6.89
C ARG A 43 -0.85 -6.65 6.34
N GLN A 44 -1.05 -5.66 7.21
CA GLN A 44 -0.97 -4.24 6.86
C GLN A 44 0.41 -3.88 6.29
N SER A 45 1.49 -4.30 6.95
CA SER A 45 2.87 -4.04 6.52
C SER A 45 3.15 -4.61 5.13
N THR A 46 2.73 -5.86 4.90
CA THR A 46 2.90 -6.53 3.60
C THR A 46 2.14 -5.80 2.49
N ALA A 47 0.91 -5.34 2.76
CA ALA A 47 0.13 -4.57 1.80
C ALA A 47 0.79 -3.22 1.47
N LEU A 48 1.36 -2.55 2.48
CA LEU A 48 2.09 -1.29 2.32
C LEU A 48 3.33 -1.46 1.47
N GLU A 49 4.17 -2.47 1.77
CA GLU A 49 5.36 -2.78 0.97
C GLU A 49 5.02 -3.08 -0.49
N ALA A 50 3.95 -3.85 -0.71
CA ALA A 50 3.49 -4.17 -2.06
C ALA A 50 3.04 -2.91 -2.82
N PHE A 51 2.27 -2.03 -2.17
CA PHE A 51 1.84 -0.76 -2.75
C PHE A 51 3.05 0.13 -3.11
N GLU A 52 3.97 0.32 -2.16
CA GLU A 52 5.16 1.15 -2.34
C GLU A 52 6.04 0.65 -3.47
N LYS A 53 6.25 -0.66 -3.56
CA LYS A 53 6.97 -1.28 -4.67
C LYS A 53 6.31 -0.98 -6.03
N SER A 54 4.98 -1.08 -6.13
CA SER A 54 4.28 -0.74 -7.38
C SER A 54 4.38 0.75 -7.71
N ARG A 55 4.26 1.61 -6.71
CA ARG A 55 4.37 3.06 -6.88
C ARG A 55 5.75 3.42 -7.42
N PHE A 56 6.80 2.84 -6.83
CA PHE A 56 8.17 3.03 -7.28
C PHE A 56 8.37 2.62 -8.74
N GLU A 57 7.91 1.43 -9.15
CA GLU A 57 8.07 0.96 -10.53
C GLU A 57 7.32 1.85 -11.55
N VAL A 58 6.12 2.33 -11.20
CA VAL A 58 5.36 3.27 -12.04
C VAL A 58 6.11 4.60 -12.15
N THR A 59 6.53 5.19 -11.03
CA THR A 59 7.27 6.46 -11.02
C THR A 59 8.56 6.36 -11.82
N LYS A 60 9.31 5.25 -11.67
CA LYS A 60 10.51 4.97 -12.47
C LYS A 60 10.20 4.93 -13.97
N SER A 61 9.12 4.25 -14.36
CA SER A 61 8.70 4.16 -15.76
C SER A 61 8.31 5.54 -16.32
N LEU A 62 7.59 6.35 -15.54
CA LEU A 62 7.23 7.72 -15.92
C LEU A 62 8.46 8.63 -16.03
N MET A 63 9.43 8.50 -15.13
CA MET A 63 10.67 9.27 -15.17
C MET A 63 11.48 8.97 -16.44
N ILE A 64 11.59 7.69 -16.83
CA ILE A 64 12.24 7.29 -18.09
C ILE A 64 11.51 7.92 -19.29
N LEU A 65 10.17 7.88 -19.28
CA LEU A 65 9.36 8.44 -20.36
C LEU A 65 9.56 9.96 -20.49
N GLU A 66 9.57 10.68 -19.37
CA GLU A 66 9.83 12.13 -19.32
C GLU A 66 11.20 12.47 -19.94
N VAL A 67 12.25 11.72 -19.60
CA VAL A 67 13.61 11.92 -20.13
C VAL A 67 13.67 11.69 -21.64
N VAL A 68 13.07 10.60 -22.13
CA VAL A 68 13.11 10.25 -23.56
C VAL A 68 12.28 11.20 -24.40
N THR A 69 11.12 11.64 -23.91
CA THR A 69 10.21 12.53 -24.63
C THR A 69 10.52 14.02 -24.43
N ARG A 70 11.41 14.36 -23.50
CA ARG A 70 11.68 15.74 -23.05
C ARG A 70 10.41 16.50 -22.67
N THR A 71 9.40 15.77 -22.21
CA THR A 71 8.10 16.31 -21.81
C THR A 71 7.98 16.14 -20.31
N PRO A 72 7.83 17.23 -19.52
CA PRO A 72 7.59 17.12 -18.08
C PRO A 72 6.28 16.37 -17.81
N ILE A 73 6.36 15.28 -17.05
CA ILE A 73 5.22 14.43 -16.67
C ILE A 73 5.06 14.43 -15.15
N LEU A 74 6.16 14.29 -14.41
CA LEU A 74 6.14 14.23 -12.96
C LEU A 74 6.16 15.66 -12.38
N LYS A 75 5.23 15.96 -11.46
CA LYS A 75 5.27 17.18 -10.66
C LYS A 75 6.23 16.97 -9.49
N LYS A 76 7.13 17.93 -9.26
CA LYS A 76 8.05 17.95 -8.12
C LYS A 76 7.36 18.37 -6.84
#